data_AF-A0A542QUY5-F1
#
_entry.id   AF-A0A542QUY5-F1
#
_cell.length_a   1.000
_cell.length_b   1.000
_cell.length_c   1.000
_cell.angle_alpha   90.00
_cell.angle_beta   90.00
_cell.angle_gamma   90.00
#
_symmetry.space_group_name_H-M   'P 1'
#
loop_
_entity.id
_entity.type
_entity.pdbx_description
1 polymer ?
#
loop_
_entity_poly.entity_id
_entity_poly.type
_entity_poly.pdbx_seq_one_letter_code
_entity_poly.pdbx_strand_id
1 'polypeptide(L)' 'MNREELKQLYKDSETQAGVYQIKNNQNQKIWISATRNLKTMNGKLFSLKMGSHINKQLQLEWNEYGERGYNQEKKKEQ' A
#
# COMPACT_ATOMS: atom_id res chain seq x y z
N MET A 1 -25.28 -14.85 -7.28
CA MET A 1 -23.96 -14.29 -7.62
C MET A 1 -23.09 -15.45 -8.13
N ASN A 2 -22.83 -15.53 -9.43
CA ASN A 2 -22.18 -16.70 -10.05
C ASN A 2 -20.65 -16.54 -10.11
N ARG A 3 -19.94 -17.68 -10.09
CA ARG A 3 -18.47 -17.78 -10.11
C ARG A 3 -17.83 -17.11 -11.34
N GLU A 4 -18.62 -16.93 -12.40
CA GLU A 4 -18.22 -16.35 -13.69
C GLU A 4 -18.13 -14.82 -13.62
N GLU A 5 -19.09 -14.17 -12.93
CA GLU A 5 -19.06 -12.72 -12.69
C GLU A 5 -17.91 -12.33 -11.76
N LEU A 6 -17.60 -13.20 -10.78
CA LEU A 6 -16.42 -13.03 -9.94
C LEU A 6 -15.16 -13.03 -10.81
N LYS A 7 -15.02 -13.99 -11.72
CA LYS A 7 -13.85 -14.06 -12.63
C LYS A 7 -13.75 -12.83 -13.53
N GLN A 8 -14.87 -12.29 -14.04
CA GLN A 8 -14.84 -11.07 -14.84
C GLN A 8 -14.44 -9.84 -14.00
N LEU A 9 -14.96 -9.66 -12.79
CA LEU A 9 -14.50 -8.60 -11.87
C LEU A 9 -13.00 -8.69 -11.52
N TYR A 10 -12.45 -9.91 -11.43
CA TYR A 10 -11.02 -10.11 -11.21
C TYR A 10 -10.17 -9.87 -12.46
N LYS A 11 -10.72 -10.10 -13.65
CA LYS A 11 -10.05 -9.96 -14.95
C LYS A 11 -10.13 -8.51 -15.48
N ASP A 12 -11.23 -7.83 -15.16
CA ASP A 12 -11.55 -6.44 -15.51
C ASP A 12 -11.07 -5.45 -14.44
N SER A 13 -10.50 -5.94 -13.33
CA SER A 13 -9.75 -5.05 -12.45
C SER A 13 -8.47 -4.63 -13.15
N GLU A 14 -8.60 -3.63 -14.01
CA GLU A 14 -7.50 -2.90 -14.63
C GLU A 14 -6.45 -2.69 -13.55
N THR A 15 -5.24 -3.16 -13.81
CA THR A 15 -4.09 -2.85 -12.98
C THR A 15 -3.92 -1.35 -13.02
N GLN A 16 -4.54 -0.66 -12.06
CA GLN A 16 -4.42 0.77 -11.93
C GLN A 16 -2.98 1.04 -11.51
N ALA A 17 -2.19 1.52 -12.46
CA ALA A 17 -0.91 2.12 -12.17
C ALA A 17 -1.15 3.40 -11.38
N GLY A 18 -0.28 3.64 -10.41
CA GLY A 18 -0.38 4.84 -9.60
C GLY A 18 0.70 4.89 -8.55
N VAL A 19 0.68 5.98 -7.81
CA VAL A 19 1.65 6.29 -6.77
C VAL A 19 0.90 6.38 -5.45
N TYR A 20 1.43 5.78 -4.41
CA TYR A 20 0.89 5.97 -3.06
C TYR A 20 1.99 6.50 -2.15
N GLN A 21 1.56 7.28 -1.18
CA GLN A 21 2.42 7.80 -0.13
C GLN A 21 1.95 7.31 1.24
N ILE A 22 2.92 7.03 2.11
CA ILE A 22 2.74 6.68 3.50
C ILE A 22 3.43 7.77 4.31
N LYS A 23 2.64 8.67 4.91
CA LYS A 23 3.13 9.78 5.73
C LYS A 23 3.05 9.40 7.20
N ASN A 24 4.14 9.56 7.92
CA ASN A 24 4.15 9.49 9.37
C ASN A 24 3.83 10.88 9.94
N ASN A 25 2.77 10.99 10.73
CA ASN A 25 2.38 12.27 11.34
C ASN A 25 3.19 12.62 12.60
N GLN A 26 3.89 11.65 13.19
CA GLN A 26 4.72 11.85 14.39
C GLN A 26 6.07 12.48 14.03
N ASN A 27 6.72 12.00 12.98
CA ASN A 27 8.03 12.49 12.54
C ASN A 27 8.02 13.26 11.21
N GLN A 28 6.83 13.47 10.64
CA GLN A 28 6.59 14.17 9.37
C GLN A 28 7.25 13.57 8.13
N LYS A 29 7.86 12.37 8.21
CA LYS A 29 8.45 11.72 7.03
C LYS A 29 7.37 11.19 6.09
N ILE A 30 7.65 11.25 4.80
CA ILE A 30 6.76 10.80 3.74
C ILE A 30 7.48 9.77 2.89
N TRP A 31 6.88 8.60 2.76
CA TRP A 31 7.36 7.49 1.94
C TRP A 31 6.50 7.37 0.69
N ILE A 32 7.08 7.65 -0.47
CA ILE A 32 6.38 7.61 -1.76
C ILE A 32 6.81 6.35 -2.51
N SER A 33 5.85 5.60 -3.05
CA SER A 33 6.13 4.42 -3.86
C SER A 33 5.17 4.35 -5.05
N ALA A 34 5.76 4.21 -6.24
CA ALA A 34 5.02 3.95 -7.46
C ALA A 34 4.81 2.45 -7.65
N THR A 35 3.66 2.05 -8.17
CA THR A 35 3.39 0.67 -8.57
C THR A 35 2.50 0.65 -9.79
N ARG A 36 2.76 -0.30 -10.71
CA ARG A 36 1.86 -0.56 -11.84
C ARG A 36 0.53 -1.18 -11.40
N ASN A 37 0.45 -1.65 -10.16
CA ASN A 37 -0.75 -2.26 -9.62
C ASN A 37 -0.99 -1.78 -8.19
N LEU A 38 -1.89 -0.82 -8.00
CA LEU A 38 -2.25 -0.29 -6.68
C LEU A 38 -2.80 -1.36 -5.73
N LYS A 39 -3.29 -2.52 -6.19
CA LYS A 39 -3.67 -3.64 -5.29
C LYS A 39 -2.48 -4.19 -4.52
N THR A 40 -1.26 -4.11 -5.08
CA THR A 40 -0.02 -4.56 -4.40
C THR A 40 0.30 -3.75 -3.15
N MET A 41 -0.25 -2.54 -3.01
CA MET A 41 -0.07 -1.69 -1.82
C MET A 41 -0.56 -2.39 -0.55
N ASN A 42 -1.72 -3.08 -0.60
CA ASN A 42 -2.24 -3.83 0.54
C ASN A 42 -1.29 -4.95 0.99
N GLY A 43 -0.64 -5.62 0.02
CA GLY A 43 0.39 -6.61 0.31
C GLY A 43 1.61 -6.01 0.99
N LYS A 44 2.08 -4.84 0.53
CA LYS A 44 3.20 -4.13 1.17
C LYS A 44 2.86 -3.64 2.57
N LEU A 45 1.65 -3.13 2.80
CA LEU A 45 1.15 -2.78 4.13
C LEU A 45 1.07 -4.00 5.05
N PHE A 46 0.63 -5.14 4.53
CA PHE A 46 0.63 -6.39 5.27
C PHE A 46 2.07 -6.83 5.63
N SER A 47 3.02 -6.70 4.71
CA SER A 47 4.44 -6.94 5.00
C SER A 47 4.98 -6.00 6.08
N LEU A 48 4.59 -4.72 6.09
CA LEU A 48 4.94 -3.76 7.15
C LEU A 48 4.37 -4.21 8.50
N LYS A 49 3.10 -4.63 8.51
CA LYS A 49 2.44 -5.16 9.72
C LYS A 49 3.10 -6.46 10.21
N MET A 50 3.59 -7.29 9.30
CA MET A 50 4.28 -8.55 9.62
C MET A 50 5.78 -8.40 9.91
N GLY A 51 6.37 -7.21 9.82
CA GLY A 51 7.81 -7.06 10.07
C GLY A 51 8.72 -7.47 8.91
N SER A 52 8.17 -7.77 7.73
CA SER A 52 8.89 -8.38 6.59
C SER A 52 8.94 -7.45 5.38
N HIS A 53 8.75 -6.14 5.58
CA HIS A 53 8.83 -5.20 4.47
C HIS A 53 10.26 -5.05 3.95
N ILE A 54 10.42 -4.94 2.62
CA ILE A 54 11.71 -4.81 1.96
C ILE A 54 12.55 -3.62 2.46
N ASN A 55 11.86 -2.57 2.89
CA ASN A 55 12.50 -1.37 3.40
C ASN A 55 12.63 -1.45 4.92
N LYS A 56 13.83 -1.81 5.38
CA LYS A 56 14.15 -1.95 6.80
C LYS A 56 13.99 -0.64 7.59
N GLN A 57 14.28 0.50 6.97
CA GLN A 57 14.14 1.80 7.64
C GLN A 57 12.67 2.11 7.91
N LEU A 58 11.83 1.99 6.87
CA LEU A 58 10.38 2.15 7.03
C LEU A 58 9.82 1.12 8.02
N GLN A 59 10.32 -0.11 8.04
CA GLN A 59 9.89 -1.14 8.99
C GLN A 59 10.20 -0.79 10.44
N LEU A 60 11.40 -0.27 10.71
CA LEU A 60 11.79 0.19 12.05
C LEU A 60 10.89 1.34 12.51
N GLU A 61 10.68 2.33 11.65
CA GLU A 61 9.78 3.44 11.97
C GLU A 61 8.33 2.97 12.12
N TRP A 62 7.89 2.00 11.33
CA TRP A 62 6.55 1.41 11.46
C TRP A 62 6.38 0.71 12.80
N ASN A 63 7.41 0.00 13.27
CA ASN A 63 7.42 -0.64 14.58
C ASN A 63 7.48 0.38 15.73
N GLU A 64 8.16 1.51 15.54
CA GLU A 64 8.32 2.56 16.55
C GLU A 64 7.04 3.39 16.75
N TYR A 65 6.40 3.83 15.66
CA TYR A 65 5.21 4.70 15.73
C TYR A 65 3.88 3.94 15.61
N GLY A 66 3.91 2.71 15.10
CA GLY A 66 2.72 1.89 14.87
C GLY A 66 1.80 2.42 13.77
N GLU A 67 0.86 1.59 13.33
CA GLU A 67 -0.10 1.92 12.25
C GLU A 67 -0.91 3.20 12.51
N ARG A 68 -1.18 3.52 13.79
CA ARG A 68 -1.93 4.74 14.19
C ARG A 68 -1.20 6.04 13.86
N GLY A 69 0.12 6.02 13.72
CA GLY A 69 0.93 7.19 13.37
C GLY A 69 0.95 7.51 11.87
N TYR A 70 0.48 6.59 11.02
CA TYR A 70 0.64 6.69 9.57
C TYR A 70 -0.65 6.98 8.83
N ASN A 71 -0.57 7.94 7.90
CA ASN A 71 -1.61 8.23 6.93
C ASN A 71 -1.20 7.75 5.54
N GLN A 72 -2.11 7.07 4.86
CA GLN A 72 -1.87 6.49 3.55
C GLN A 72 -2.72 7.23 2.53
N GLU A 73 -2.07 7.83 1.53
CA GLU A 73 -2.77 8.52 0.45
C GLU A 73 -2.39 7.86 -0.89
N LYS A 74 -3.39 7.58 -1.72
CA LYS A 74 -3.20 6.96 -3.04
C LYS A 74 -3.51 8.00 -4.10
N LYS A 75 -2.57 8.25 -5.00
CA LYS A 75 -2.80 9.01 -6.22
C LYS A 75 -2.83 8.05 -7.40
N LYS A 76 -3.97 8.05 -8.09
CA LYS A 76 -4.12 7.37 -9.37
C LYS A 76 -3.44 8.23 -10.42
N GLU A 77 -2.55 7.63 -11.19
CA GLU A 77 -2.03 8.29 -12.40
C GLU A 77 -3.04 7.95 -13.51
N GLN A 78 -3.60 8.99 -14.13
CA GLN A 78 -4.59 8.88 -15.21
C GLN A 78 -3.92 8.45 -16.51
#